data_AF-A0A0D7K6J3-F1
#
_entry.id   AF-A0A0D7K6J3-F1
#
_cell.length_a   1.000
_cell.length_b   1.000
_cell.length_c   1.000
_cell.angle_alpha   90.00
_cell.angle_beta   90.00
_cell.angle_gamma   90.00
#
_symmetry.space_group_name_H-M   'P 1'
#
loop_
_entity.id
_entity.type
_entity.pdbx_description
1 polymer ?
#
loop_
_entity_poly.entity_id
_entity_poly.type
_entity_poly.pdbx_seq_one_letter_code
_entity_poly.pdbx_strand_id
1 'polypeptide(L)'
;FEQEYSGVEGDSASCAELYALLSSLSGLPLRQGIAITGALNQHGEVLPVGGINEKIEGWFRACATAGLDGTHGVLIPARNQRHLMLERSVLDAVE
;
A
#
# COMPACT_ATOMS: atom_id res chain seq x y z
N PHE A 1 10.27 -6.90 -8.22
CA PHE A 1 9.35 -5.84 -8.65
C PHE A 1 9.39 -5.77 -10.16
N GLU A 2 8.24 -5.75 -10.82
CA GLU A 2 8.22 -5.52 -12.27
C GLU A 2 8.71 -4.10 -12.58
N GLN A 3 9.46 -3.95 -13.67
CA GLN A 3 9.97 -2.66 -14.16
C GLN A 3 10.81 -1.85 -13.17
N GLU A 4 11.45 -2.51 -12.21
CA GLU A 4 12.42 -1.92 -11.31
C GLU A 4 13.83 -2.09 -11.92
N TYR A 5 14.57 -0.98 -12.03
CA TYR A 5 15.87 -0.92 -12.73
C TYR A 5 17.02 -0.48 -11.81
N SER A 6 16.73 -0.25 -10.54
CA SER A 6 17.66 0.20 -9.52
C SER A 6 17.77 -0.84 -8.40
N GLY A 7 18.21 -0.47 -7.21
CA GLY A 7 18.10 -1.33 -6.03
C GLY A 7 16.89 -0.91 -5.21
N VAL A 8 16.25 -1.87 -4.56
CA VAL A 8 15.22 -1.61 -3.54
C VAL A 8 15.80 -1.89 -2.16
N GLU A 9 15.61 -0.97 -1.22
CA GLU A 9 16.00 -1.12 0.19
C GLU A 9 14.79 -0.92 1.12
N GLY A 10 14.90 -1.47 2.34
CA GLY A 10 13.87 -1.40 3.38
C GLY A 10 12.94 -2.61 3.41
N ASP A 11 12.04 -2.63 4.40
CA ASP A 11 11.14 -3.76 4.72
C ASP A 11 9.66 -3.44 4.44
N SER A 12 9.36 -2.24 3.95
CA SER A 12 7.98 -1.76 3.84
C SER A 12 7.11 -2.43 2.76
N ALA A 13 7.69 -3.35 1.98
CA ALA A 13 7.02 -4.16 0.98
C ALA A 13 6.68 -5.58 1.46
N SER A 14 7.15 -6.00 2.64
CA SER A 14 7.02 -7.40 3.09
C SER A 14 5.58 -7.89 3.18
N CYS A 15 4.62 -7.02 3.52
CA CYS A 15 3.19 -7.38 3.45
C CYS A 15 2.74 -7.69 2.02
N ALA A 16 3.09 -6.84 1.05
CA ALA A 16 2.70 -7.03 -0.35
C ALA A 16 3.31 -8.31 -0.94
N GLU A 17 4.59 -8.56 -0.64
CA GLU A 17 5.30 -9.78 -1.03
C GLU A 17 4.64 -11.03 -0.45
N LEU A 18 4.34 -11.03 0.85
CA LEU A 18 3.66 -12.15 1.51
C LEU A 18 2.28 -12.41 0.90
N TYR A 19 1.48 -11.36 0.68
CA TYR A 19 0.13 -11.52 0.11
C TYR A 19 0.17 -12.04 -1.32
N ALA A 20 1.12 -11.57 -2.15
CA ALA A 20 1.32 -12.08 -3.49
C ALA A 20 1.70 -13.57 -3.48
N LEU A 21 2.59 -13.98 -2.57
CA LEU A 21 2.97 -15.38 -2.39
C LEU A 21 1.78 -16.25 -1.95
N LEU A 22 1.03 -15.81 -0.94
CA LEU A 22 -0.16 -16.52 -0.45
C LEU A 22 -1.26 -16.61 -1.53
N SER A 23 -1.46 -15.55 -2.31
CA SER A 23 -2.38 -15.55 -3.45
C SER A 23 -1.97 -16.58 -4.50
N SER A 24 -0.69 -16.60 -4.88
CA SER A 24 -0.13 -17.57 -5.83
C SER A 24 -0.30 -19.03 -5.36
N LEU A 25 -0.06 -19.29 -4.07
CA LEU A 25 -0.20 -20.63 -3.48
C LEU A 25 -1.65 -21.07 -3.33
N SER A 26 -2.56 -20.16 -3.00
CA SER A 26 -3.98 -20.48 -2.73
C SER A 26 -4.89 -20.40 -3.96
N GLY A 27 -4.45 -19.73 -5.02
CA GLY A 27 -5.30 -19.41 -6.18
C GLY A 27 -6.35 -18.32 -5.90
N LEU A 28 -6.30 -17.67 -4.73
CA LEU A 28 -7.23 -16.58 -4.40
C LEU A 28 -6.76 -15.27 -5.04
N PRO A 29 -7.61 -14.59 -5.83
CA PRO A 29 -7.22 -13.34 -6.50
C PRO A 29 -7.13 -12.16 -5.52
N LEU A 30 -6.22 -11.23 -5.81
CA LEU A 30 -6.06 -9.97 -5.09
C LEU A 30 -6.67 -8.81 -5.90
N ARG A 31 -7.39 -7.92 -5.21
CA ARG A 31 -7.99 -6.71 -5.82
C ARG A 31 -6.88 -5.69 -6.16
N GLN A 32 -6.75 -5.35 -7.44
CA GLN A 32 -5.68 -4.47 -7.92
C GLN A 32 -5.93 -2.96 -7.65
N GLY A 33 -7.16 -2.57 -7.29
CA GLY A 33 -7.47 -1.20 -6.89
C GLY A 33 -6.93 -0.82 -5.50
N ILE A 34 -6.38 -1.78 -4.75
CA ILE A 34 -5.90 -1.58 -3.38
C ILE A 34 -4.38 -1.68 -3.35
N ALA A 35 -3.68 -0.55 -3.16
CA ALA A 35 -2.25 -0.55 -2.89
C ALA A 35 -1.96 -0.98 -1.45
N ILE A 36 -0.74 -1.46 -1.20
CA ILE A 36 -0.35 -2.04 0.09
C ILE A 36 1.03 -1.54 0.48
N THR A 37 1.19 -1.11 1.73
CA THR A 37 2.49 -0.93 2.36
C THR A 37 2.45 -1.42 3.80
N GLY A 38 3.54 -2.02 4.26
CA GLY A 38 3.66 -2.55 5.61
C GLY A 38 4.83 -3.51 5.71
N ALA A 39 5.61 -3.36 6.79
CA ALA A 39 6.62 -4.33 7.17
C ALA A 39 5.97 -5.47 7.98
N LEU A 40 6.63 -6.62 8.04
CA LEU A 40 6.11 -7.80 8.71
C LEU A 40 7.24 -8.50 9.47
N ASN A 41 6.98 -8.90 10.72
CA ASN A 41 7.92 -9.77 11.44
C ASN A 41 7.56 -11.26 11.27
N GLN A 42 8.43 -12.13 11.75
CA GLN A 42 8.27 -13.59 11.68
C GLN A 42 7.03 -14.14 12.40
N HIS A 43 6.39 -13.35 13.27
CA HIS A 43 5.15 -13.72 13.96
C HIS A 43 3.89 -13.29 13.18
N GLY A 44 4.06 -12.68 12.00
CA GLY A 44 2.96 -12.17 11.19
C GLY A 44 2.44 -10.81 11.64
N GLU A 45 3.14 -10.13 12.55
CA GLU A 45 2.71 -8.81 13.02
C GLU A 45 3.11 -7.74 12.00
N VAL A 46 2.13 -6.90 11.63
CA VAL A 46 2.36 -5.76 10.74
C VAL A 46 3.03 -4.62 11.51
N LEU A 47 4.17 -4.17 11.00
CA LEU A 47 5.01 -3.14 11.58
C LEU A 47 4.85 -1.80 10.84
N PRO A 48 5.02 -0.66 11.53
CA PRO A 48 4.92 0.64 10.91
C PRO A 48 6.04 0.89 9.91
N VAL A 49 5.77 1.71 8.91
CA VAL A 49 6.71 2.06 7.83
C VAL A 49 6.90 3.57 7.71
N GLY A 50 8.01 3.98 7.12
CA GLY A 50 8.28 5.37 6.75
C GLY A 50 7.56 5.80 5.46
N GLY A 51 7.47 7.13 5.27
CA GLY A 51 6.94 7.76 4.06
C GLY A 51 5.46 7.47 3.79
N ILE A 52 4.64 7.39 4.85
CA ILE A 52 3.26 6.88 4.71
C ILE A 52 2.36 7.81 3.89
N ASN A 53 2.52 9.14 4.05
CA ASN A 53 1.72 10.12 3.33
C ASN A 53 2.08 10.10 1.84
N GLU A 54 3.37 10.10 1.53
CA GLU A 54 3.90 10.05 0.17
C GLU A 54 3.46 8.79 -0.58
N LYS A 55 3.41 7.65 0.12
CA LYS A 55 2.91 6.38 -0.43
C LYS A 55 1.42 6.43 -0.73
N ILE A 56 0.61 6.95 0.19
CA ILE A 56 -0.85 7.05 0.01
C ILE A 56 -1.17 8.03 -1.12
N GLU A 57 -0.58 9.21 -1.09
CA GLU A 57 -0.81 10.27 -2.08
C GLU A 57 -0.24 9.89 -3.45
N GLY A 58 0.88 9.16 -3.50
CA GLY A 58 1.44 8.61 -4.73
C GLY A 58 0.47 7.65 -5.43
N TRP A 59 -0.13 6.74 -4.67
CA TRP A 59 -1.18 5.85 -5.20
C TRP A 59 -2.41 6.64 -5.65
N PHE A 60 -2.90 7.56 -4.82
CA PHE A 60 -4.06 8.38 -5.15
C PHE A 60 -3.87 9.15 -6.47
N ARG A 61 -2.71 9.79 -6.69
CA ARG A 61 -2.39 10.48 -7.95
C ARG A 61 -2.37 9.55 -9.15
N ALA A 62 -1.85 8.32 -9.00
CA ALA A 62 -1.86 7.33 -10.06
C ALA A 62 -3.30 6.92 -10.43
N CYS A 63 -4.15 6.66 -9.43
CA CYS A 63 -5.57 6.33 -9.64
C CYS A 63 -6.36 7.50 -10.23
N ALA A 64 -6.14 8.73 -9.76
CA ALA A 64 -6.76 9.92 -10.31
C ALA A 64 -6.43 10.12 -11.80
N THR A 65 -5.19 9.81 -12.19
CA THR A 65 -4.76 9.86 -13.59
C THR A 65 -5.41 8.76 -14.43
N ALA A 66 -5.60 7.56 -13.86
CA ALA A 66 -6.22 6.42 -14.53
C ALA A 66 -7.76 6.48 -14.55
N GLY A 67 -8.36 7.30 -13.68
CA GLY A 67 -9.80 7.41 -13.46
C GLY A 67 -10.24 6.75 -12.15
N LEU A 68 -10.77 7.56 -11.22
CA LEU A 68 -11.33 7.06 -9.97
C LEU A 68 -12.70 6.42 -10.20
N ASP A 69 -12.90 5.24 -9.60
CA ASP A 69 -14.14 4.45 -9.70
C ASP A 69 -14.78 4.15 -8.33
N GLY A 70 -14.26 4.75 -7.25
CA GLY A 70 -14.72 4.52 -5.88
C GLY A 70 -14.26 3.21 -5.23
N THR A 71 -13.48 2.37 -5.93
CA THR A 71 -12.98 1.09 -5.40
C THR A 71 -11.51 1.12 -4.99
N HIS A 72 -10.85 2.25 -5.25
CA HIS A 72 -9.44 2.44 -4.98
C HIS A 72 -9.16 2.70 -3.49
N GLY A 73 -8.01 2.24 -2.99
CA GLY A 73 -7.62 2.47 -1.61
C GLY A 73 -6.21 2.01 -1.28
N VAL A 74 -5.80 2.19 -0.02
CA VAL A 74 -4.48 1.78 0.48
C VAL A 74 -4.63 1.02 1.80
N LEU A 75 -4.05 -0.18 1.87
CA LEU A 75 -3.85 -0.90 3.13
C LEU A 75 -2.53 -0.45 3.78
N ILE A 76 -2.64 0.00 5.04
CA ILE A 76 -1.53 0.53 5.82
C ILE A 76 -1.43 -0.14 7.19
N PRO A 77 -0.27 -0.09 7.87
CA PRO A 77 -0.16 -0.54 9.25
C PRO A 77 -1.04 0.31 10.16
N ALA A 78 -1.82 -0.31 11.05
CA ALA A 78 -2.66 0.43 11.99
C ALA A 78 -1.85 1.42 12.86
N ARG A 79 -0.61 1.05 13.22
CA ARG A 79 0.32 1.90 13.97
C ARG A 79 0.75 3.17 13.20
N ASN A 80 0.58 3.21 11.88
CA ASN A 80 0.83 4.41 11.07
C ASN A 80 -0.29 5.44 11.12
N GLN A 81 -1.49 5.12 11.64
CA GLN A 81 -2.63 6.04 11.66
C GLN A 81 -2.29 7.40 12.29
N ARG A 82 -1.52 7.41 13.38
CA ARG A 82 -1.07 8.63 14.07
C ARG A 82 -0.08 9.49 13.28
N HIS A 83 0.44 8.98 12.16
CA HIS A 83 1.39 9.68 11.28
C HIS A 83 0.72 10.25 10.02
N LEU A 84 -0.60 10.05 9.86
CA LEU A 84 -1.35 10.53 8.70
C LEU A 84 -1.50 12.05 8.76
N MET A 85 -0.96 12.71 7.74
CA MET A 85 -0.98 14.15 7.49
C MET A 85 -1.19 14.32 5.99
N LEU A 86 -2.35 13.87 5.51
CA LEU A 86 -2.66 13.74 4.08
C LEU A 86 -3.11 15.08 3.47
N GLU A 87 -2.82 15.27 2.19
CA GLU A 87 -3.40 16.36 1.40
C GLU A 87 -4.94 16.39 1.46
N ARG A 88 -5.51 17.59 1.39
CA ARG A 88 -6.96 17.80 1.41
C ARG A 88 -7.69 17.03 0.30
N SER A 89 -7.07 16.93 -0.88
CA SER A 89 -7.59 16.18 -2.04
C SER A 89 -7.84 14.71 -1.72
N VAL A 90 -6.98 14.08 -0.92
CA VAL A 90 -7.14 12.69 -0.47
C VAL A 90 -8.22 12.59 0.60
N LEU A 91 -8.29 13.56 1.52
CA LEU A 91 -9.34 13.61 2.55
C LEU A 91 -10.74 13.76 1.92
N ASP A 92 -10.88 14.64 0.94
CA ASP A 92 -12.16 14.86 0.24
C ASP A 92 -12.59 13.62 -0.57
N ALA A 93 -11.66 12.75 -0.97
CA ALA A 93 -11.96 11.53 -1.71
C ALA A 93 -12.41 10.35 -0.82
N VAL A 94 -12.26 10.46 0.50
CA VAL A 94 -12.68 9.44 1.47
C VAL A 94 -13.88 9.87 2.32
N GLU A 95 -14.32 11.12 2.21
CA GLU A 95 -15.59 11.64 2.75
C GLU A 95 -16.79 11.14 1.91
#